data_AF-A0A6M3LX79-F1
#
_entry.id   AF-A0A6M3LX79-F1
#
_cell.length_a   1.000
_cell.length_b   1.000
_cell.length_c   1.000
_cell.angle_alpha   90.00
_cell.angle_beta   90.00
_cell.angle_gamma   90.00
#
_symmetry.space_group_name_H-M   'P 1'
#
loop_
_entity.id
_entity.type
_entity.pdbx_description
1 polymer ?
#
loop_
_entity_poly.entity_id
_entity_poly.type
_entity_poly.pdbx_seq_one_letter_code
_entity_poly.pdbx_strand_id
1 'polypeptide(L)'
;MSDGSDPGRLIVIEILKIAGSFVFGLLMRNEVGRFLITAKKRFLNDFITINLISIHTYKSIEIENFDLEVFQHMQKRIPNLKIVSISHKAMQIGMPTFGTMNIILTEEPNLDEEGALEEIKISLSLENPIRIGIREINLINDYYNITEQVHHVVEGMLSERPKLKRNYIIAEISRISGFLEEKTFEIDNEDLSAHIHATSSKITIVAEPPTYIVKAVKKYLLT
;
A
#
# COMPACT_ATOMS: atom_id res chain seq x y z
N MET A 1 38.09 -7.34 -68.90
CA MET A 1 37.97 -6.59 -67.63
C MET A 1 37.71 -7.61 -66.53
N SER A 2 38.77 -8.11 -65.89
CA SER A 2 38.65 -9.00 -64.74
C SER A 2 38.82 -8.15 -63.48
N ASP A 3 37.75 -8.03 -62.69
CA ASP A 3 37.82 -7.45 -61.35
C ASP A 3 38.68 -8.36 -60.47
N GLY A 4 39.94 -7.98 -60.29
CA GLY A 4 40.87 -8.63 -59.37
C GLY A 4 40.54 -8.20 -57.95
N SER A 5 39.59 -8.88 -57.32
CA SER A 5 39.40 -8.78 -55.87
C SER A 5 40.57 -9.48 -55.18
N ASP A 6 41.57 -8.68 -54.81
CA ASP A 6 42.77 -9.13 -54.10
C ASP A 6 42.37 -9.88 -52.81
N PRO A 7 42.66 -11.19 -52.69
CA PRO A 7 42.25 -12.00 -51.54
C PRO A 7 42.81 -11.48 -50.21
N GLY A 8 43.94 -10.77 -50.24
CA GLY A 8 44.48 -10.10 -49.05
C GLY A 8 43.54 -9.01 -48.52
N ARG A 9 42.87 -8.28 -49.42
CA ARG A 9 41.93 -7.21 -49.06
C ARG A 9 40.64 -7.74 -48.44
N LEU A 10 40.16 -8.90 -48.90
CA LEU A 10 38.98 -9.56 -48.34
C LEU A 10 39.22 -10.08 -46.92
N ILE A 11 40.40 -10.65 -46.65
CA ILE A 11 40.77 -11.13 -45.31
C ILE A 11 40.87 -9.97 -44.31
N VAL A 12 41.47 -8.85 -44.71
CA VAL A 12 41.61 -7.66 -43.85
C VAL A 12 40.24 -7.05 -43.49
N ILE A 13 39.30 -7.00 -44.44
CA ILE A 13 37.94 -6.51 -44.18
C ILE A 13 37.21 -7.40 -43.17
N GLU A 14 37.37 -8.72 -43.27
CA GLU A 14 36.67 -9.65 -42.38
C GLU A 14 37.25 -9.62 -40.95
N ILE A 15 38.57 -9.47 -40.81
CA ILE A 15 39.22 -9.25 -39.51
C ILE A 15 38.75 -7.93 -38.87
N LEU A 16 38.65 -6.85 -39.65
CA LEU A 16 38.16 -5.56 -39.16
C LEU A 16 36.69 -5.60 -38.72
N LYS A 17 35.84 -6.36 -39.41
CA LYS A 17 34.44 -6.57 -38.98
C LYS A 17 34.38 -7.33 -37.66
N ILE A 18 35.14 -8.42 -37.53
CA ILE A 18 35.17 -9.23 -36.29
C ILE A 18 35.71 -8.40 -35.12
N ALA A 19 36.80 -7.66 -35.34
CA ALA A 19 37.35 -6.76 -34.34
C ALA A 19 36.38 -5.64 -33.95
N GLY A 20 35.68 -5.05 -34.92
CA GLY A 20 34.63 -4.04 -34.68
C GLY A 20 33.48 -4.58 -33.86
N SER A 21 32.95 -5.76 -34.19
CA SER A 21 31.89 -6.42 -33.43
C SER A 21 32.33 -6.81 -32.02
N PHE A 22 33.58 -7.24 -31.83
CA PHE A 22 34.12 -7.60 -30.53
C PHE A 22 34.32 -6.38 -29.61
N VAL A 23 34.85 -5.28 -30.15
CA VAL A 23 35.01 -4.01 -29.43
C VAL A 23 33.64 -3.41 -29.09
N PHE A 24 32.67 -3.46 -30.01
CA PHE A 24 31.31 -3.01 -29.76
C PHE A 24 30.62 -3.86 -28.67
N GLY A 25 30.79 -5.19 -28.69
CA GLY A 25 30.31 -6.08 -27.63
C GLY A 25 30.95 -5.81 -26.27
N LEU A 26 32.24 -5.45 -26.23
CA LEU A 26 32.94 -5.06 -25.01
C LEU A 26 32.50 -3.68 -24.47
N LEU A 27 32.27 -2.70 -25.35
CA LEU A 27 31.78 -1.37 -24.99
C LEU A 27 30.35 -1.44 -24.44
N MET A 28 29.49 -2.24 -25.07
CA MET A 28 28.12 -2.46 -24.62
C MET A 28 28.03 -3.32 -23.35
N ARG A 29 29.08 -4.06 -22.95
CA ARG A 29 29.06 -4.89 -21.73
C ARG A 29 28.80 -4.08 -20.46
N ASN A 30 29.37 -2.88 -20.37
CA ASN A 30 29.17 -2.01 -19.20
C ASN A 30 27.77 -1.37 -19.20
N GLU A 31 27.26 -0.98 -20.35
CA GLU A 31 25.91 -0.39 -20.46
C GLU A 31 24.82 -1.44 -20.32
N VAL A 32 24.96 -2.60 -20.95
CA VAL A 32 24.05 -3.75 -20.81
C VAL A 32 24.13 -4.32 -19.41
N GLY A 33 25.32 -4.42 -18.80
CA GLY A 33 25.48 -4.82 -17.41
C GLY A 33 24.83 -3.85 -16.44
N ARG A 34 25.03 -2.54 -16.62
CA ARG A 34 24.35 -1.50 -15.83
C ARG A 34 22.84 -1.51 -16.08
N PHE A 35 22.40 -1.69 -17.33
CA PHE A 35 20.99 -1.80 -17.68
C PHE A 35 20.36 -3.04 -17.04
N LEU A 36 21.02 -4.20 -17.07
CA LEU A 36 20.55 -5.42 -16.42
C LEU A 36 20.56 -5.29 -14.90
N ILE A 37 21.54 -4.62 -14.30
CA ILE A 37 21.55 -4.34 -12.86
C ILE A 37 20.43 -3.35 -12.50
N THR A 38 20.23 -2.31 -13.29
CA THR A 38 19.16 -1.31 -13.09
C THR A 38 17.79 -1.93 -13.31
N ALA A 39 17.61 -2.72 -14.36
CA ALA A 39 16.40 -3.49 -14.65
C ALA A 39 16.16 -4.52 -13.56
N LYS A 40 17.17 -5.29 -13.14
CA LYS A 40 17.07 -6.24 -12.03
C LYS A 40 16.69 -5.52 -10.72
N LYS A 41 17.27 -4.36 -10.44
CA LYS A 41 16.85 -3.50 -9.32
C LYS A 41 15.40 -3.04 -9.48
N ARG A 42 15.00 -2.58 -10.66
CA ARG A 42 13.63 -2.16 -11.01
C ARG A 42 12.61 -3.28 -11.17
N PHE A 43 13.01 -4.55 -11.21
CA PHE A 43 12.09 -5.68 -11.38
C PHE A 43 12.09 -6.60 -10.16
N LEU A 44 13.15 -6.58 -9.34
CA LEU A 44 13.29 -7.45 -8.16
C LEU A 44 13.32 -6.69 -6.83
N ASN A 45 13.55 -5.37 -6.78
CA ASN A 45 13.45 -4.56 -5.54
C ASN A 45 12.14 -3.76 -5.44
N ASP A 46 11.15 -4.08 -6.26
CA ASP A 46 9.83 -3.43 -6.34
C ASP A 46 8.89 -3.84 -5.20
N PHE A 47 9.43 -3.85 -3.98
CA PHE A 47 8.65 -4.02 -2.78
C PHE A 47 8.48 -2.67 -2.11
N ILE A 48 7.24 -2.27 -1.93
CA ILE A 48 6.88 -1.09 -1.15
C ILE A 48 6.46 -1.53 0.24
N THR A 49 6.95 -0.82 1.25
CA THR A 49 6.46 -0.96 2.62
C THR A 49 5.28 -0.02 2.79
N ILE A 50 4.11 -0.60 3.08
CA ILE A 50 2.86 0.12 3.25
C ILE A 50 2.33 -0.15 4.65
N ASN A 51 2.02 0.91 5.38
CA ASN A 51 1.16 0.85 6.55
C ASN A 51 -0.27 1.18 6.12
N LEU A 52 -1.24 0.36 6.52
CA LEU A 52 -2.65 0.55 6.18
C LEU A 52 -3.45 0.79 7.45
N ILE A 53 -4.32 1.80 7.40
CA ILE A 53 -5.19 2.18 8.51
C ILE A 53 -6.60 2.39 7.95
N SER A 54 -7.60 1.71 8.49
CA SER A 54 -9.02 1.90 8.17
C SER A 54 -9.69 2.61 9.34
N ILE A 55 -10.44 3.66 9.06
CA ILE A 55 -11.09 4.48 10.09
C ILE A 55 -12.56 4.67 9.74
N HIS A 56 -13.42 4.29 10.69
CA HIS A 56 -14.84 4.66 10.68
C HIS A 56 -15.13 5.56 11.89
N THR A 57 -15.90 6.62 11.65
CA THR A 57 -16.35 7.55 12.71
C THR A 57 -17.88 7.56 12.76
N TYR A 58 -18.44 7.50 13.95
CA TYR A 58 -19.87 7.44 14.21
C TYR A 58 -20.31 8.52 15.21
N LYS A 59 -21.58 8.94 15.09
CA LYS A 59 -22.21 9.83 16.09
C LYS A 59 -22.48 9.07 17.40
N SER A 60 -22.21 9.74 18.52
CA SER A 60 -22.23 9.28 19.92
C SER A 60 -23.25 8.19 20.28
N ILE A 61 -22.75 7.04 20.78
CA ILE A 61 -23.52 5.90 21.34
C ILE A 61 -22.70 5.33 22.52
N GLU A 62 -23.32 4.64 23.48
CA GLU A 62 -22.58 3.89 24.50
C GLU A 62 -21.78 2.73 23.88
N ILE A 63 -20.49 2.66 24.21
CA ILE A 63 -19.58 1.60 23.77
C ILE A 63 -19.74 0.40 24.71
N GLU A 64 -20.18 -0.74 24.16
CA GLU A 64 -19.99 -2.02 24.85
C GLU A 64 -18.52 -2.44 24.78
N ASN A 65 -18.03 -3.05 25.86
CA ASN A 65 -16.63 -3.46 25.96
C ASN A 65 -16.28 -4.48 24.89
N PHE A 66 -15.08 -4.39 24.32
CA PHE A 66 -14.56 -5.52 23.56
C PHE A 66 -14.43 -6.72 24.49
N ASP A 67 -15.07 -7.81 24.08
CA ASP A 67 -15.05 -9.07 24.80
C ASP A 67 -14.83 -10.24 23.84
N LEU A 68 -14.88 -11.44 24.40
CA LEU A 68 -14.71 -12.66 23.64
C LEU A 68 -15.88 -12.92 22.68
N GLU A 69 -17.08 -12.42 22.99
CA GLU A 69 -18.25 -12.55 22.12
C GLU A 69 -18.03 -11.75 20.82
N VAL A 70 -17.57 -10.51 20.90
CA VAL A 70 -17.23 -9.72 19.69
C VAL A 70 -16.24 -10.48 18.81
N PHE A 71 -15.19 -11.06 19.41
CA PHE A 71 -14.21 -11.87 18.65
C PHE A 71 -14.87 -13.09 17.98
N GLN A 72 -15.75 -13.81 18.68
CA GLN A 72 -16.47 -14.96 18.10
C GLN A 72 -17.36 -14.55 16.93
N HIS A 73 -17.99 -13.38 16.99
CA HIS A 73 -18.75 -12.82 15.88
C HIS A 73 -17.85 -12.46 14.69
N MET A 74 -16.65 -11.91 14.93
CA MET A 74 -15.66 -11.69 13.87
C MET A 74 -15.22 -13.01 13.23
N GLN A 75 -14.92 -14.02 14.03
CA GLN A 75 -14.43 -15.33 13.55
C GLN A 75 -15.48 -16.08 12.70
N LYS A 76 -16.77 -15.88 12.97
CA LYS A 76 -17.87 -16.42 12.13
C LYS A 76 -17.88 -15.81 10.71
N ARG A 77 -17.45 -14.56 10.55
CA ARG A 77 -17.40 -13.88 9.24
C ARG A 77 -16.06 -14.04 8.55
N ILE A 78 -14.97 -13.94 9.31
CA ILE A 78 -13.59 -14.02 8.84
C ILE A 78 -12.99 -15.30 9.41
N PRO A 79 -13.01 -16.42 8.64
CA PRO A 79 -12.46 -17.67 9.12
C PRO A 79 -10.95 -17.56 9.34
N ASN A 80 -10.42 -18.30 10.31
CA ASN A 80 -9.00 -18.35 10.68
C ASN A 80 -8.43 -17.12 11.40
N LEU A 81 -9.28 -16.22 11.92
CA LEU A 81 -8.83 -15.23 12.89
C LEU A 81 -8.36 -15.90 14.19
N LYS A 82 -7.29 -15.36 14.76
CA LYS A 82 -6.78 -15.73 16.07
C LYS A 82 -6.86 -14.52 17.00
N ILE A 83 -7.32 -14.73 18.22
CA ILE A 83 -7.25 -13.72 19.27
C ILE A 83 -5.80 -13.64 19.77
N VAL A 84 -5.25 -12.43 19.86
CA VAL A 84 -3.93 -12.16 20.45
C VAL A 84 -4.10 -11.54 21.83
N SER A 85 -4.87 -10.46 21.92
CA SER A 85 -5.20 -9.81 23.18
C SER A 85 -6.55 -9.08 23.10
N ILE A 86 -7.22 -8.94 24.24
CA ILE A 86 -8.45 -8.15 24.40
C ILE A 86 -8.28 -7.23 25.60
N SER A 87 -8.72 -6.00 25.42
CA SER A 87 -8.87 -4.98 26.45
C SER A 87 -10.17 -4.21 26.20
N HIS A 88 -10.62 -3.43 27.19
CA HIS A 88 -11.90 -2.72 27.14
C HIS A 88 -12.15 -1.94 25.84
N LYS A 89 -11.15 -1.21 25.33
CA LYS A 89 -11.26 -0.36 24.12
C LYS A 89 -10.34 -0.79 22.99
N ALA A 90 -9.65 -1.92 23.12
CA ALA A 90 -8.81 -2.41 22.03
C ALA A 90 -8.77 -3.94 21.97
N MET A 91 -8.72 -4.46 20.75
CA MET A 91 -8.56 -5.89 20.47
C MET A 91 -7.43 -6.08 19.47
N GLN A 92 -6.57 -7.06 19.71
CA GLN A 92 -5.56 -7.49 18.75
C GLN A 92 -5.95 -8.85 18.18
N ILE A 93 -6.05 -8.91 16.85
CA ILE A 93 -6.37 -10.13 16.11
C ILE A 93 -5.23 -10.51 15.18
N GLY A 94 -4.85 -11.77 15.19
CA GLY A 94 -3.92 -12.37 14.25
C GLY A 94 -4.67 -12.85 13.01
N MET A 95 -4.15 -12.49 11.84
CA MET A 95 -4.68 -12.82 10.54
C MET A 95 -3.64 -13.56 9.69
N PRO A 96 -4.03 -14.56 8.88
CA PRO A 96 -3.07 -15.33 8.09
C PRO A 96 -2.23 -14.49 7.11
N THR A 97 -2.83 -13.50 6.46
CA THR A 97 -2.19 -12.77 5.34
C THR A 97 -1.40 -11.54 5.78
N PHE A 98 -1.89 -10.81 6.79
CA PHE A 98 -1.34 -9.50 7.17
C PHE A 98 -0.69 -9.48 8.57
N GLY A 99 -0.60 -10.64 9.24
CA GLY A 99 -0.09 -10.71 10.61
C GLY A 99 -1.11 -10.17 11.61
N THR A 100 -0.66 -9.40 12.59
CA THR A 100 -1.53 -8.84 13.64
C THR A 100 -2.17 -7.53 13.19
N MET A 101 -3.45 -7.38 13.49
CA MET A 101 -4.23 -6.15 13.35
C MET A 101 -4.70 -5.68 14.72
N ASN A 102 -4.53 -4.39 14.97
CA ASN A 102 -5.05 -3.69 16.13
C ASN A 102 -6.40 -3.08 15.77
N ILE A 103 -7.39 -3.29 16.62
CA ILE A 103 -8.71 -2.66 16.58
C ILE A 103 -8.78 -1.76 17.80
N ILE A 104 -8.98 -0.45 17.61
CA ILE A 104 -8.96 0.53 18.70
C ILE A 104 -10.22 1.39 18.61
N LEU A 105 -10.91 1.49 19.74
CA LEU A 105 -12.03 2.41 19.98
C LEU A 105 -11.51 3.65 20.69
N THR A 106 -11.71 4.81 20.09
CA THR A 106 -11.37 6.11 20.68
C THR A 106 -12.60 7.02 20.67
N GLU A 107 -12.82 7.72 21.78
CA GLU A 107 -13.77 8.83 21.86
C GLU A 107 -13.02 10.10 21.46
N GLU A 108 -13.48 10.78 20.41
CA GLU A 108 -12.94 12.08 19.98
C GLU A 108 -13.99 13.17 20.23
N PRO A 109 -13.58 14.38 20.66
CA PRO A 109 -14.51 15.48 20.81
C PRO A 109 -15.05 15.88 19.42
N ASN A 110 -16.38 16.00 19.29
CA ASN A 110 -16.98 16.53 18.08
C ASN A 110 -16.68 18.03 17.99
N LEU A 111 -15.77 18.39 17.08
CA LEU A 111 -15.36 19.78 16.84
C LEU A 111 -16.34 20.53 15.90
N ASP A 112 -17.28 19.83 15.29
CA ASP A 112 -18.13 20.35 14.21
C ASP A 112 -19.54 20.78 14.69
N GLU A 113 -19.98 20.44 15.90
CA GLU A 113 -21.31 20.79 16.44
C GLU A 113 -21.20 21.61 17.75
N GLU A 114 -21.91 22.75 17.84
CA GLU A 114 -22.12 23.49 19.10
C GLU A 114 -22.94 22.62 20.06
N GLY A 115 -22.23 21.82 20.86
CA GLY A 115 -22.81 20.81 21.73
C GLY A 115 -21.95 19.55 21.64
N ALA A 116 -21.02 19.41 22.58
CA ALA A 116 -20.00 18.37 22.61
C ALA A 116 -20.59 16.96 22.82
N LEU A 117 -21.22 16.40 21.79
CA LEU A 117 -21.47 14.96 21.73
C LEU A 117 -20.17 14.28 21.33
N GLU A 118 -19.71 13.29 22.09
CA GLU A 118 -18.48 12.56 21.79
C GLU A 118 -18.67 11.68 20.54
N GLU A 119 -17.73 11.71 19.61
CA GLU A 119 -17.72 10.83 18.44
C GLU A 119 -16.94 9.55 18.76
N ILE A 120 -17.47 8.41 18.32
CA ILE A 120 -16.74 7.16 18.41
C ILE A 120 -15.99 6.96 17.11
N LYS A 121 -14.69 6.74 17.24
CA LYS A 121 -13.80 6.38 16.15
C LYS A 121 -13.29 4.96 16.35
N ILE A 122 -13.55 4.11 15.35
CA ILE A 122 -12.99 2.77 15.25
C ILE A 122 -11.81 2.85 14.28
N SER A 123 -10.62 2.54 14.77
CA SER A 123 -9.40 2.49 13.96
C SER A 123 -8.89 1.06 13.87
N LEU A 124 -8.71 0.54 12.65
CA LEU A 124 -8.01 -0.71 12.38
C LEU A 124 -6.68 -0.43 11.71
N SER A 125 -5.60 -0.93 12.30
CA SER A 125 -4.25 -0.80 11.75
C SER A 125 -3.48 -2.10 11.88
N LEU A 126 -2.56 -2.32 10.96
CA LEU A 126 -1.61 -3.43 11.09
C LEU A 126 -0.58 -3.09 12.17
N GLU A 127 -0.21 -4.08 12.98
CA GLU A 127 0.87 -3.92 13.98
C GLU A 127 2.20 -3.63 13.29
N ASN A 128 2.45 -4.30 12.16
CA ASN A 128 3.64 -4.13 11.37
C ASN A 128 3.26 -3.72 9.93
N PRO A 129 3.98 -2.74 9.34
CA PRO A 129 3.81 -2.42 7.93
C PRO A 129 4.03 -3.65 7.05
N ILE A 130 3.24 -3.76 5.98
CA ILE A 130 3.32 -4.88 5.05
C ILE A 130 4.23 -4.53 3.89
N ARG A 131 5.03 -5.51 3.48
CA ARG A 131 5.92 -5.38 2.33
C ARG A 131 5.25 -6.03 1.13
N ILE A 132 4.76 -5.20 0.21
CA ILE A 132 3.95 -5.64 -0.93
C ILE A 132 4.76 -5.45 -2.20
N GLY A 133 4.88 -6.50 -3.02
CA GLY A 133 5.41 -6.37 -4.37
C GLY A 133 4.43 -5.61 -5.27
N ILE A 134 4.90 -4.88 -6.28
CA ILE A 134 4.00 -4.15 -7.21
C ILE A 134 2.87 -5.01 -7.78
N ARG A 135 3.13 -6.30 -8.04
CA ARG A 135 2.14 -7.27 -8.56
C ARG A 135 1.09 -7.69 -7.52
N GLU A 136 1.39 -7.48 -6.25
CA GLU A 136 0.57 -7.88 -5.09
C GLU A 136 -0.25 -6.70 -4.54
N ILE A 137 -0.25 -5.55 -5.21
CA ILE A 137 -0.99 -4.36 -4.77
C ILE A 137 -2.50 -4.60 -4.58
N ASN A 138 -3.05 -5.63 -5.23
CA ASN A 138 -4.44 -6.03 -5.04
C ASN A 138 -4.72 -6.60 -3.63
N LEU A 139 -3.69 -7.01 -2.87
CA LEU A 139 -3.83 -7.40 -1.46
C LEU A 139 -4.41 -6.27 -0.60
N ILE A 140 -4.26 -5.01 -1.01
CA ILE A 140 -4.89 -3.88 -0.32
C ILE A 140 -6.43 -3.99 -0.37
N ASN A 141 -7.01 -4.58 -1.43
CA ASN A 141 -8.46 -4.86 -1.46
C ASN A 141 -8.85 -5.94 -0.45
N ASP A 142 -8.01 -6.96 -0.27
CA ASP A 142 -8.26 -8.00 0.73
C ASP A 142 -8.22 -7.42 2.14
N TYR A 143 -7.28 -6.52 2.41
CA TYR A 143 -7.24 -5.74 3.65
C TYR A 143 -8.54 -4.95 3.84
N TYR A 144 -8.97 -4.18 2.84
CA TYR A 144 -10.23 -3.42 2.89
C TYR A 144 -11.43 -4.31 3.20
N ASN A 145 -11.59 -5.42 2.48
CA ASN A 145 -12.70 -6.36 2.67
C ASN A 145 -12.72 -6.94 4.09
N ILE A 146 -11.56 -7.26 4.65
CA ILE A 146 -11.46 -7.75 6.03
C ILE A 146 -11.83 -6.63 7.01
N THR A 147 -11.29 -5.42 6.85
CA THR A 147 -11.59 -4.31 7.76
C THR A 147 -13.06 -3.92 7.75
N GLU A 148 -13.73 -3.96 6.59
CA GLU A 148 -15.18 -3.72 6.48
C GLU A 148 -15.98 -4.78 7.24
N GLN A 149 -15.59 -6.05 7.15
CA GLN A 149 -16.25 -7.11 7.90
C GLN A 149 -16.06 -6.94 9.42
N VAL A 150 -14.86 -6.52 9.85
CA VAL A 150 -14.61 -6.23 11.26
C VAL A 150 -15.44 -5.03 11.71
N HIS A 151 -15.42 -3.92 10.98
CA HIS A 151 -16.23 -2.73 11.27
C HIS A 151 -17.71 -3.10 11.38
N HIS A 152 -18.27 -3.85 10.44
CA HIS A 152 -19.66 -4.28 10.51
C HIS A 152 -19.95 -5.10 11.78
N VAL A 153 -19.02 -5.94 12.25
CA VAL A 153 -19.22 -6.69 13.49
C VAL A 153 -19.21 -5.75 14.68
N VAL A 154 -18.24 -4.83 14.75
CA VAL A 154 -18.14 -3.87 15.87
C VAL A 154 -19.34 -2.92 15.87
N GLU A 155 -19.78 -2.44 14.71
CA GLU A 155 -21.01 -1.64 14.54
C GLU A 155 -22.24 -2.35 15.08
N GLY A 156 -22.35 -3.67 14.86
CA GLY A 156 -23.48 -4.47 15.33
C GLY A 156 -23.54 -4.63 16.85
N MET A 157 -22.45 -4.30 17.56
CA MET A 157 -22.34 -4.37 19.02
C MET A 157 -22.49 -2.98 19.68
N LEU A 158 -22.69 -1.93 18.88
CA LEU A 158 -23.01 -0.61 19.43
C LEU A 158 -24.48 -0.59 19.86
N SER A 159 -24.74 -0.01 21.04
CA SER A 159 -26.04 -0.04 21.73
C SER A 159 -27.22 0.47 20.90
N GLU A 160 -26.94 1.38 19.96
CA GLU A 160 -27.89 1.89 18.97
C GLU A 160 -27.32 1.69 17.56
N ARG A 161 -28.17 1.75 16.53
CA ARG A 161 -27.68 1.69 15.14
C ARG A 161 -26.85 2.94 14.84
N PRO A 162 -25.52 2.82 14.74
CA PRO A 162 -24.65 3.98 14.58
C PRO A 162 -24.87 4.59 13.21
N LYS A 163 -24.91 5.93 13.14
CA LYS A 163 -24.89 6.64 11.86
C LYS A 163 -23.43 6.94 11.51
N LEU A 164 -22.93 6.26 10.47
CA LEU A 164 -21.61 6.47 9.92
C LEU A 164 -21.48 7.93 9.43
N LYS A 165 -20.48 8.65 9.96
CA LYS A 165 -20.16 10.05 9.61
C LYS A 165 -19.05 10.11 8.57
N ARG A 166 -17.96 9.36 8.80
CA ARG A 166 -16.79 9.31 7.92
C ARG A 166 -16.29 7.88 7.77
N ASN A 167 -15.85 7.53 6.56
CA ASN A 167 -15.21 6.25 6.27
C ASN A 167 -14.08 6.47 5.25
N TYR A 168 -12.85 6.19 5.67
CA TYR A 168 -11.68 6.32 4.81
C TYR A 168 -10.60 5.29 5.17
N ILE A 169 -9.75 5.00 4.18
CA ILE A 169 -8.49 4.27 4.39
C ILE A 169 -7.32 5.21 4.16
N ILE A 170 -6.32 5.10 5.04
CA ILE A 170 -5.02 5.71 4.91
C ILE A 170 -4.02 4.63 4.50
N ALA A 171 -3.27 4.89 3.43
CA ALA A 171 -2.07 4.16 3.09
C ALA A 171 -0.85 5.06 3.31
N GLU A 172 0.05 4.68 4.21
CA GLU A 172 1.34 5.34 4.39
C GLU A 172 2.44 4.48 3.78
N ILE A 173 3.07 5.00 2.73
CA ILE A 173 4.13 4.31 2.01
C ILE A 173 5.46 4.98 2.30
N SER A 174 6.43 4.22 2.80
CA SER A 174 7.80 4.71 2.94
C SER A 174 8.41 4.96 1.56
N ARG A 175 9.03 6.12 1.33
CA ARG A 175 9.71 6.37 0.06
C ARG A 175 10.88 5.39 -0.11
N ILE A 176 10.97 4.78 -1.30
CA ILE A 176 12.12 3.93 -1.65
C ILE A 176 13.36 4.82 -1.78
N SER A 177 14.44 4.45 -1.09
CA SER A 177 15.75 5.11 -1.21
C SER A 177 16.23 5.09 -2.67
N GLY A 178 16.14 6.23 -3.37
CA GLY A 178 16.53 6.35 -4.78
C GLY A 178 15.64 7.25 -5.64
N PHE A 179 14.46 7.67 -5.16
CA PHE A 179 13.66 8.70 -5.81
C PHE A 179 14.24 10.09 -5.47
N LEU A 180 15.06 10.63 -6.37
CA LEU A 180 15.89 11.84 -6.19
C LEU A 180 15.14 13.18 -6.33
N GLU A 181 13.81 13.19 -6.29
CA GLU A 181 13.02 14.42 -6.14
C GLU A 181 12.12 14.34 -4.89
N GLU A 182 12.68 14.79 -3.77
CA GLU A 182 11.97 15.03 -2.50
C GLU A 182 11.16 16.34 -2.57
N LYS A 183 10.26 16.48 -3.54
CA LYS A 183 9.28 17.57 -3.49
C LYS A 183 8.14 17.16 -2.57
N THR A 184 7.94 17.93 -1.52
CA THR A 184 6.71 17.90 -0.73
C THR A 184 5.58 18.38 -1.63
N PHE A 185 4.50 17.62 -1.72
CA PHE A 185 3.33 18.02 -2.49
C PHE A 185 2.06 17.52 -1.84
N GLU A 186 0.98 18.27 -2.08
CA GLU A 186 -0.37 17.95 -1.68
C GLU A 186 -1.25 18.02 -2.92
N ILE A 187 -2.04 16.97 -3.14
CA ILE A 187 -2.95 16.85 -4.28
C ILE A 187 -4.26 16.29 -3.79
N ASP A 188 -5.34 17.03 -4.02
CA ASP A 188 -6.70 16.51 -3.98
C ASP A 188 -7.08 15.97 -5.36
N ASN A 189 -7.39 14.68 -5.44
CA ASN A 189 -7.83 14.04 -6.67
C ASN A 189 -9.32 13.67 -6.55
N GLU A 190 -10.18 14.52 -7.09
CA GLU A 190 -11.64 14.33 -7.06
C GLU A 190 -12.06 13.02 -7.77
N ASP A 191 -11.42 12.66 -8.88
CA ASP A 191 -11.73 11.45 -9.67
C ASP A 191 -11.58 10.15 -8.87
N LEU A 192 -10.60 10.11 -7.98
CA LEU A 192 -10.33 8.97 -7.10
C LEU A 192 -10.80 9.23 -5.67
N SER A 193 -11.42 10.39 -5.43
CA SER A 193 -11.83 10.89 -4.12
C SER A 193 -10.75 10.63 -3.07
N ALA A 194 -9.51 11.03 -3.42
CA ALA A 194 -8.33 10.75 -2.63
C ALA A 194 -7.48 11.99 -2.44
N HIS A 195 -7.00 12.17 -1.21
CA HIS A 195 -6.02 13.19 -0.84
C HIS A 195 -4.63 12.54 -0.75
N ILE A 196 -3.64 13.12 -1.43
CA ILE A 196 -2.28 12.62 -1.47
C ILE A 196 -1.38 13.69 -0.88
N HIS A 197 -0.69 13.32 0.20
CA HIS A 197 0.32 14.14 0.85
C HIS A 197 1.66 13.40 0.81
N ALA A 198 2.64 13.97 0.13
CA ALA A 198 3.97 13.41 0.04
C ALA A 198 4.97 14.30 0.80
N THR A 199 5.73 13.70 1.72
CA THR A 199 6.90 14.33 2.38
C THR A 199 8.18 13.71 1.87
N SER A 200 9.35 14.16 2.33
CA SER A 200 10.64 13.55 2.00
C SER A 200 10.76 12.08 2.46
N SER A 201 10.04 11.67 3.50
CA SER A 201 10.15 10.33 4.09
C SER A 201 9.03 9.36 3.70
N LYS A 202 7.82 9.87 3.45
CA LYS A 202 6.65 9.03 3.17
C LYS A 202 5.68 9.68 2.18
N ILE A 203 4.84 8.84 1.59
CA ILE A 203 3.65 9.25 0.82
C ILE A 203 2.44 8.74 1.59
N THR A 204 1.57 9.64 1.99
CA THR A 204 0.30 9.35 2.63
C THR A 204 -0.81 9.55 1.62
N ILE A 205 -1.62 8.51 1.41
CA ILE A 205 -2.80 8.54 0.54
C ILE A 205 -4.01 8.27 1.43
N VAL A 206 -4.94 9.21 1.46
CA VAL A 206 -6.24 9.07 2.14
C VAL A 206 -7.31 8.93 1.06
N ALA A 207 -8.09 7.85 1.08
CA ALA A 207 -9.14 7.61 0.10
C ALA A 207 -10.53 7.55 0.76
N GLU A 208 -11.45 8.37 0.29
CA GLU A 208 -12.84 8.46 0.73
C GLU A 208 -13.78 8.49 -0.49
N PRO A 209 -14.47 7.40 -0.85
CA PRO A 209 -14.61 6.14 -0.12
C PRO A 209 -13.37 5.24 -0.19
N PRO A 210 -13.21 4.30 0.77
CA PRO A 210 -12.01 3.47 0.87
C PRO A 210 -11.76 2.57 -0.34
N THR A 211 -12.81 2.23 -1.12
CA THR A 211 -12.72 1.40 -2.32
C THR A 211 -11.80 1.96 -3.40
N TYR A 212 -11.52 3.27 -3.36
CA TYR A 212 -10.60 3.91 -4.31
C TYR A 212 -9.12 3.76 -3.95
N ILE A 213 -8.78 3.28 -2.75
CA ILE A 213 -7.39 3.25 -2.28
C ILE A 213 -6.46 2.52 -3.24
N VAL A 214 -6.87 1.38 -3.80
CA VAL A 214 -6.02 0.60 -4.72
C VAL A 214 -5.78 1.35 -6.03
N LYS A 215 -6.78 2.08 -6.54
CA LYS A 215 -6.62 2.89 -7.74
C LYS A 215 -5.68 4.07 -7.48
N ALA A 216 -5.81 4.72 -6.32
CA ALA A 216 -4.94 5.82 -5.91
C ALA A 216 -3.48 5.35 -5.74
N VAL A 217 -3.25 4.25 -5.00
CA VAL A 217 -1.91 3.68 -4.82
C VAL A 217 -1.29 3.30 -6.17
N LYS A 218 -2.06 2.68 -7.09
CA LYS A 218 -1.57 2.39 -8.45
C LYS A 218 -1.16 3.65 -9.21
N LYS A 219 -2.01 4.69 -9.22
CA LYS A 219 -1.77 5.94 -9.96
C LYS A 219 -0.57 6.73 -9.43
N TYR A 220 -0.38 6.77 -8.11
CA TYR A 220 0.61 7.66 -7.50
C TYR A 220 1.94 6.98 -7.12
N LEU A 221 2.02 5.65 -7.17
CA LEU A 221 3.26 4.92 -6.89
C LEU A 221 3.83 4.11 -8.06
N LEU A 222 3.00 3.70 -9.02
CA LEU A 222 3.39 2.74 -10.06
C LEU A 222 3.46 3.35 -11.48
N THR A 223 3.10 4.62 -11.64
CA THR A 223 3.13 5.36 -12.91
C THR A 223 4.22 6.41 -12.88
#